data_AF-A0A838WN43-F1
#
_entry.id   AF-A0A838WN43-F1
#
_cell.length_a   1.000
_cell.length_b   1.000
_cell.length_c   1.000
_cell.angle_alpha   90.00
_cell.angle_beta   90.00
_cell.angle_gamma   90.00
#
_symmetry.space_group_name_H-M   'P 1'
#
loop_
_entity.id
_entity.type
_entity.pdbx_description
1 polymer ?
#
loop_
_entity_poly.entity_id
_entity_poly.type
_entity_poly.pdbx_seq_one_letter_code
_entity_poly.pdbx_strand_id
1 'polypeptide(L)'
;PVIKIDFAGGVLKNRQELDQKINGIFLKTAQSLGVDYELKDIQGRFGEIIAGAYQRFGERTVVLVDEYDKPILDNIDNPPIAAEMREGLKNLYSVLKEQDANLQFVFMTGVTKFSKVSLFSGLNQLTDITIDTRYSSICGYTETDLTES
;
A
#
# COMPACT_ATOMS: atom_id res chain seq x y z
N PRO A 1 -10.63 9.08 -7.09
CA PRO A 1 -10.72 7.59 -7.05
C PRO A 1 -9.89 7.02 -5.89
N VAL A 2 -10.24 5.84 -5.35
CA VAL A 2 -9.54 5.25 -4.18
C VAL A 2 -9.08 3.84 -4.50
N ILE A 3 -7.80 3.54 -4.23
CA ILE A 3 -7.21 2.21 -4.28
C ILE A 3 -6.95 1.75 -2.84
N LYS A 4 -7.41 0.55 -2.50
CA LYS A 4 -7.18 -0.06 -1.18
C LYS A 4 -6.31 -1.31 -1.34
N ILE A 5 -5.20 -1.34 -0.62
CA ILE A 5 -4.30 -2.49 -0.50
C ILE A 5 -4.38 -2.97 0.95
N ASP A 6 -4.69 -4.23 1.17
CA ASP A 6 -4.89 -4.80 2.50
C ASP A 6 -4.13 -6.12 2.63
N PHE A 7 -3.16 -6.15 3.56
CA PHE A 7 -2.36 -7.32 3.89
C PHE A 7 -2.83 -8.05 5.17
N ALA A 8 -3.93 -7.64 5.79
CA ALA A 8 -4.36 -8.21 7.07
C ALA A 8 -4.85 -9.65 7.00
N GLY A 9 -5.43 -10.02 5.86
CA GLY A 9 -5.96 -11.36 5.65
C GLY A 9 -4.89 -12.39 5.26
N GLY A 10 -4.60 -13.31 6.18
CA GLY A 10 -3.76 -14.50 5.98
C GLY A 10 -2.27 -14.25 6.23
N VAL A 11 -1.51 -15.34 6.43
CA VAL A 11 -0.05 -15.31 6.60
C VAL A 11 0.60 -15.70 5.27
N LEU A 12 1.46 -14.82 4.75
CA LEU A 12 2.21 -15.04 3.51
C LEU A 12 3.56 -15.67 3.85
N LYS A 13 3.89 -16.81 3.25
CA LYS A 13 5.05 -17.62 3.64
C LYS A 13 6.25 -17.53 2.70
N ASN A 14 6.10 -16.91 1.54
CA ASN A 14 7.19 -16.74 0.56
C ASN A 14 6.86 -15.64 -0.45
N ARG A 15 7.84 -15.26 -1.27
CA ARG A 15 7.67 -14.23 -2.30
C ARG A 15 6.54 -14.52 -3.29
N GLN A 16 6.35 -15.78 -3.66
CA GLN A 16 5.31 -16.17 -4.61
C GLN A 16 3.90 -15.90 -4.07
N GLU A 17 3.64 -16.21 -2.80
CA GLU A 17 2.36 -15.92 -2.14
C GLU A 17 2.09 -14.41 -2.04
N LEU A 18 3.13 -13.62 -1.75
CA LEU A 18 3.02 -12.16 -1.76
C LEU A 18 2.63 -11.63 -3.14
N ASP A 19 3.32 -12.07 -4.19
CA ASP A 19 3.04 -11.65 -5.56
C ASP A 19 1.61 -12.07 -5.99
N GLN A 20 1.16 -13.26 -5.60
CA GLN A 20 -0.22 -13.72 -5.84
C GLN A 20 -1.25 -12.85 -5.13
N LYS A 21 -1.03 -12.51 -3.86
CA LYS A 21 -1.91 -11.63 -3.08
C LYS A 21 -2.02 -10.26 -3.74
N ILE A 22 -0.89 -9.65 -4.12
CA ILE A 22 -0.83 -8.34 -4.78
C ILE A 22 -1.59 -8.37 -6.10
N ASN A 23 -1.36 -9.39 -6.94
CA ASN A 23 -2.09 -9.54 -8.21
C ASN A 23 -3.61 -9.69 -8.01
N GLY A 24 -4.03 -10.41 -6.96
CA GLY A 24 -5.44 -10.51 -6.60
C GLY A 24 -6.06 -9.17 -6.19
N ILE A 25 -5.30 -8.32 -5.48
CA ILE A 25 -5.72 -6.96 -5.11
C ILE A 25 -5.84 -6.09 -6.37
N PHE A 26 -4.86 -6.15 -7.27
CA PHE A 26 -4.85 -5.39 -8.53
C PHE A 26 -6.03 -5.75 -9.43
N LEU A 27 -6.31 -7.04 -9.60
CA LEU A 27 -7.44 -7.49 -10.42
C LEU A 27 -8.77 -6.93 -9.89
N LYS A 28 -9.01 -7.04 -8.58
CA LYS A 28 -10.24 -6.52 -7.94
C LYS A 28 -10.33 -5.00 -8.05
N THR A 29 -9.21 -4.30 -7.84
CA THR A 29 -9.13 -2.84 -7.91
C THR A 29 -9.41 -2.35 -9.32
N ALA A 30 -8.76 -2.96 -10.32
CA ALA A 30 -8.92 -2.63 -11.73
C ALA A 30 -10.37 -2.82 -12.18
N GLN A 31 -10.98 -3.95 -11.82
CA GLN A 31 -12.40 -4.22 -12.08
C GLN A 31 -13.32 -3.20 -11.41
N SER A 32 -13.09 -2.89 -10.13
CA SER A 32 -13.92 -1.93 -9.38
C SER A 32 -13.82 -0.51 -9.92
N LEU A 33 -12.65 -0.11 -10.45
CA LEU A 33 -12.42 1.21 -11.00
C LEU A 33 -12.76 1.28 -12.49
N GLY A 34 -12.94 0.15 -13.17
CA GLY A 34 -13.13 0.09 -14.61
C GLY A 34 -11.90 0.57 -15.38
N VAL A 35 -10.72 0.14 -14.93
CA VAL A 35 -9.42 0.44 -15.54
C VAL A 35 -8.75 -0.85 -15.96
N ASP A 36 -8.03 -0.81 -17.07
CA ASP A 36 -7.27 -1.94 -17.59
C ASP A 36 -5.77 -1.74 -17.35
N TYR A 37 -5.01 -2.83 -17.38
CA TYR A 37 -3.56 -2.83 -17.33
C TYR A 37 -3.02 -3.94 -18.23
N GLU A 38 -1.86 -3.72 -18.86
CA GLU A 38 -1.26 -4.65 -19.81
C GLU A 38 0.09 -5.18 -19.32
N LEU A 39 0.79 -4.43 -18.48
CA LEU A 39 2.10 -4.82 -17.96
C LEU A 39 2.00 -6.09 -17.11
N LYS A 40 3.10 -6.85 -17.10
CA LYS A 40 3.13 -8.20 -16.49
C LYS A 40 3.66 -8.19 -15.07
N ASP A 41 4.60 -7.30 -14.79
CA ASP A 41 5.18 -7.13 -13.47
C ASP A 41 4.29 -6.28 -12.56
N ILE A 42 4.52 -6.40 -11.25
CA ILE A 42 3.73 -5.73 -10.21
C ILE A 42 3.85 -4.20 -10.32
N GLN A 43 5.05 -3.69 -10.61
CA GLN A 43 5.31 -2.26 -10.69
C GLN A 43 4.49 -1.62 -11.82
N GLY A 44 4.61 -2.18 -13.02
CA GLY A 44 3.91 -1.74 -14.20
C GLY A 44 2.40 -1.74 -14.01
N ARG A 45 1.84 -2.86 -13.52
CA ARG A 45 0.40 -2.97 -13.25
C ARG A 45 -0.10 -1.92 -12.29
N PHE A 46 0.63 -1.70 -11.19
CA PHE A 46 0.20 -0.73 -10.21
C PHE A 46 0.23 0.70 -10.77
N GLY A 47 1.25 1.02 -11.56
CA GLY A 47 1.38 2.30 -12.25
C GLY A 47 0.23 2.54 -13.21
N GLU A 48 -0.11 1.54 -14.03
CA GLU A 48 -1.24 1.60 -14.97
C GLU A 48 -2.58 1.77 -14.25
N ILE A 49 -2.81 1.07 -13.12
CA ILE A 49 -4.03 1.23 -12.34
C ILE A 49 -4.13 2.65 -11.76
N ILE A 50 -3.05 3.21 -11.21
CA ILE A 50 -3.04 4.57 -10.65
C ILE A 50 -3.29 5.62 -11.75
N ALA A 51 -2.56 5.51 -12.86
CA ALA A 51 -2.67 6.44 -13.98
C ALA A 51 -4.04 6.34 -14.67
N GLY A 52 -4.53 5.12 -14.89
CA GLY A 52 -5.85 4.86 -15.46
C GLY A 52 -6.97 5.37 -14.58
N ALA A 53 -6.85 5.26 -13.26
CA ALA A 53 -7.81 5.84 -12.32
C ALA A 53 -7.83 7.37 -12.43
N TYR A 54 -6.67 8.02 -12.46
CA TYR A 54 -6.60 9.47 -12.68
C TYR A 54 -7.24 9.88 -14.01
N GLN A 55 -6.89 9.21 -15.11
CA GLN A 55 -7.42 9.50 -16.44
C GLN A 55 -8.94 9.33 -16.52
N ARG A 56 -9.48 8.29 -15.88
CA ARG A 56 -10.92 7.96 -15.93
C ARG A 56 -11.76 8.93 -15.11
N PHE A 57 -11.31 9.27 -13.91
CA PHE A 57 -12.11 10.06 -12.96
C PHE A 57 -11.77 11.55 -13.00
N GLY A 58 -10.67 11.95 -13.65
CA GLY A 58 -10.21 13.35 -13.72
C GLY A 58 -9.67 13.90 -12.40
N GLU A 59 -9.60 13.07 -11.36
CA GLU A 59 -9.16 13.41 -10.02
C GLU A 59 -7.97 12.53 -9.63
N ARG A 60 -7.01 13.11 -8.91
CA ARG A 60 -5.84 12.39 -8.42
C ARG A 60 -6.25 11.24 -7.50
N THR A 61 -5.52 10.14 -7.59
CA THR A 61 -5.83 8.87 -6.93
C THR A 61 -5.39 8.89 -5.47
N VAL A 62 -6.25 8.42 -4.58
CA VAL A 62 -5.90 8.16 -3.17
C VAL A 62 -5.52 6.69 -3.03
N VAL A 63 -4.40 6.40 -2.39
CA VAL A 63 -3.97 5.02 -2.08
C VAL A 63 -4.01 4.83 -0.57
N LEU A 64 -4.76 3.82 -0.13
CA LEU A 64 -4.82 3.39 1.27
C LEU A 64 -4.15 2.01 1.36
N VAL A 65 -3.16 1.87 2.23
CA VAL A 65 -2.46 0.60 2.48
C VAL A 65 -2.62 0.19 3.94
N ASP A 66 -3.33 -0.89 4.19
CA ASP A 66 -3.49 -1.45 5.53
C ASP A 66 -2.51 -2.60 5.79
N GLU A 67 -2.02 -2.63 7.03
CA GLU A 67 -0.97 -3.52 7.53
C GLU A 67 0.24 -3.62 6.57
N TYR A 68 0.77 -2.46 6.15
CA TYR A 68 1.77 -2.36 5.07
C TYR A 68 3.06 -3.16 5.30
N ASP A 69 3.37 -3.48 6.57
CA ASP A 69 4.56 -4.19 7.01
C ASP A 69 4.30 -5.64 7.47
N LYS A 70 3.04 -6.06 7.55
CA LYS A 70 2.67 -7.39 8.05
C LYS A 70 3.35 -8.56 7.36
N PRO A 71 3.50 -8.60 6.02
CA PRO A 71 4.20 -9.72 5.38
C PRO A 71 5.65 -9.90 5.87
N ILE A 72 6.31 -8.83 6.31
CA ILE A 72 7.64 -8.88 6.92
C ILE A 72 7.53 -9.40 8.36
N LEU A 73 6.58 -8.87 9.13
CA LEU A 73 6.40 -9.18 10.54
C LEU A 73 5.98 -10.64 10.77
N ASP A 74 5.10 -11.17 9.94
CA ASP A 74 4.66 -12.56 9.96
C ASP A 74 5.82 -13.54 9.75
N ASN A 75 6.93 -13.08 9.17
CA ASN A 75 8.12 -13.88 8.87
C ASN A 75 9.35 -13.42 9.66
N ILE A 76 9.20 -12.63 10.73
CA ILE A 76 10.33 -12.03 11.44
C ILE A 76 11.30 -13.07 12.03
N ASP A 77 10.78 -14.24 12.41
CA ASP A 77 11.55 -15.38 12.92
C ASP A 77 12.28 -16.15 11.81
N ASN A 78 12.04 -15.82 10.54
CA ASN A 78 12.70 -16.39 9.37
C ASN A 78 13.34 -15.27 8.51
N PRO A 79 14.58 -14.85 8.86
CA PRO A 79 15.22 -13.68 8.23
C PRO A 79 15.35 -13.74 6.70
N PRO A 80 15.66 -14.90 6.07
CA PRO A 80 15.63 -15.01 4.61
C PRO A 80 14.27 -14.66 3.99
N ILE A 81 13.18 -15.21 4.53
CA ILE A 81 11.83 -14.96 4.01
C ILE A 81 11.42 -13.51 4.28
N ALA A 82 11.68 -12.98 5.48
CA ALA A 82 11.42 -11.58 5.80
C ALA A 82 12.16 -10.61 4.85
N ALA A 83 13.38 -10.97 4.42
CA ALA A 83 14.14 -10.18 3.45
C ALA A 83 13.49 -10.23 2.05
N GLU A 84 13.03 -11.38 1.59
CA GLU A 84 12.31 -11.51 0.32
C GLU A 84 10.99 -10.73 0.32
N MET A 85 10.23 -10.81 1.43
CA MET A 85 8.99 -10.04 1.62
C MET A 85 9.26 -8.54 1.57
N ARG A 86 10.30 -8.09 2.27
CA ARG A 86 10.72 -6.69 2.26
C ARG A 86 11.05 -6.20 0.85
N GLU A 87 11.80 -6.99 0.07
CA GLU A 87 12.15 -6.60 -1.29
C GLU A 87 10.93 -6.57 -2.22
N GLY A 88 10.00 -7.51 -2.07
CA GLY A 88 8.73 -7.50 -2.81
C GLY A 88 7.87 -6.28 -2.49
N LEU A 89 7.72 -5.95 -1.20
CA LEU A 89 6.97 -4.77 -0.77
C LEU A 89 7.65 -3.46 -1.20
N LYS A 90 8.99 -3.39 -1.14
CA LYS A 90 9.75 -2.24 -1.64
C LYS A 90 9.52 -2.02 -3.13
N ASN A 91 9.52 -3.11 -3.91
CA ASN A 91 9.22 -3.08 -5.34
C ASN A 91 7.78 -2.56 -5.60
N LEU A 92 6.79 -3.02 -4.83
CA LEU A 92 5.41 -2.51 -4.91
C LEU A 92 5.33 -1.00 -4.59
N TYR A 93 5.91 -0.55 -3.48
CA TYR A 93 5.77 0.82 -3.02
C TYR A 93 6.64 1.83 -3.78
N SER A 94 7.65 1.39 -4.53
CA SER A 94 8.47 2.29 -5.35
C SER A 94 7.64 3.04 -6.40
N VAL A 95 6.59 2.39 -6.92
CA VAL A 95 5.65 2.95 -7.91
C VAL A 95 4.97 4.22 -7.41
N LEU A 96 4.71 4.31 -6.11
CA LEU A 96 4.03 5.48 -5.52
C LEU A 96 4.81 6.77 -5.79
N LYS A 97 6.14 6.70 -5.80
CA LYS A 97 6.98 7.86 -6.13
C LYS A 97 6.96 8.20 -7.61
N GLU A 98 6.92 7.19 -8.48
CA GLU A 98 6.84 7.40 -9.93
C GLU A 98 5.49 8.01 -10.33
N GLN A 99 4.44 7.73 -9.55
CA GLN A 99 3.06 8.17 -9.79
C GLN A 99 2.67 9.42 -8.99
N ASP A 100 3.62 10.15 -8.38
CA ASP A 100 3.35 11.31 -7.51
C ASP A 100 2.40 12.34 -8.15
N ALA A 101 2.57 12.65 -9.43
CA ALA A 101 1.71 13.58 -10.17
C ALA A 101 0.24 13.10 -10.31
N ASN A 102 0.02 11.79 -10.24
CA ASN A 102 -1.29 11.14 -10.34
C ASN A 102 -1.90 10.85 -8.95
N LEU A 103 -1.17 11.09 -7.86
CA LEU A 103 -1.58 10.79 -6.50
C LEU A 103 -2.02 12.04 -5.75
N GLN A 104 -3.14 11.93 -5.02
CA GLN A 104 -3.62 13.00 -4.15
C GLN A 104 -2.94 12.91 -2.78
N PHE A 105 -2.94 11.71 -2.20
CA PHE A 105 -2.15 11.33 -1.03
C PHE A 105 -2.09 9.80 -0.93
N VAL A 106 -1.12 9.31 -0.16
CA VAL A 106 -1.00 7.91 0.24
C VAL A 106 -1.13 7.84 1.75
N PHE A 107 -2.02 7.00 2.25
CA PHE A 107 -2.18 6.72 3.67
C PHE A 107 -1.82 5.27 3.95
N MET A 108 -0.99 5.02 4.95
CA MET A 108 -0.49 3.67 5.26
C MET A 108 -0.59 3.40 6.77
N THR A 109 -1.19 2.28 7.15
CA THR A 109 -1.30 1.79 8.53
C THR A 109 -0.48 0.50 8.68
N GLY A 110 0.15 0.35 9.84
CA GLY A 110 1.01 -0.80 10.13
C GLY A 110 1.50 -0.76 11.57
N VAL A 111 2.24 -1.79 11.98
CA VAL A 111 2.57 -1.99 13.39
C VAL A 111 3.93 -1.40 13.75
N THR A 112 4.91 -1.41 12.83
CA THR A 112 6.31 -1.14 13.17
C THR A 112 6.93 0.05 12.44
N LYS A 113 7.64 0.89 13.20
CA LYS A 113 8.46 1.99 12.67
C LYS A 113 9.74 1.50 11.96
N PHE A 114 10.22 0.31 12.29
CA PHE A 114 11.43 -0.26 11.67
C PHE A 114 11.21 -0.61 10.20
N SER A 115 10.09 -1.27 9.90
CA SER A 115 9.72 -1.63 8.54
C SER A 115 9.60 -0.38 7.65
N LYS A 116 9.08 0.73 8.19
CA LYS A 116 9.05 2.05 7.55
C LYS A 116 10.42 2.48 7.04
N VAL A 117 11.42 2.54 7.92
CA VAL A 117 12.78 3.00 7.54
C VAL A 117 13.39 2.08 6.49
N SER A 118 13.17 0.77 6.60
CA SER A 118 13.73 -0.20 5.66
C SER A 118 13.06 -0.15 4.27
N LEU A 119 11.73 0.01 4.22
CA LEU A 119 10.95 0.04 2.97
C LEU A 119 11.06 1.39 2.26
N PHE A 120 11.20 2.47 3.01
CA PHE A 120 11.11 3.84 2.51
C PHE A 120 12.44 4.61 2.55
N SER A 121 13.56 3.95 2.88
CA SER A 121 14.90 4.59 2.92
C SER A 121 15.34 5.26 1.61
N GLY A 122 14.73 4.92 0.47
CA GLY A 122 14.94 5.60 -0.84
C GLY A 122 13.79 6.52 -1.29
N LEU A 123 12.74 6.65 -0.49
CA LEU A 123 11.50 7.37 -0.80
C LEU A 123 11.45 8.70 -0.04
N ASN A 124 12.16 9.71 -0.55
CA ASN A 124 12.31 11.04 0.08
C ASN A 124 11.03 11.90 0.13
N GLN A 125 9.87 11.42 -0.34
CA GLN A 125 8.63 12.22 -0.50
C GLN A 125 7.40 11.62 0.21
N LEU A 126 7.56 10.54 0.96
CA LEU A 126 6.45 10.06 1.79
C LEU A 126 6.31 10.99 2.99
N THR A 127 5.33 11.89 2.91
CA THR A 127 4.94 12.71 4.06
C THR A 127 4.35 11.78 5.10
N ASP A 128 5.10 11.60 6.17
CA ASP A 128 4.70 10.79 7.32
C ASP A 128 3.59 11.50 8.09
N ILE A 129 2.33 11.17 7.79
CA ILE A 129 1.17 11.62 8.55
C ILE A 129 0.80 10.65 9.68
N THR A 130 1.79 9.97 10.29
CA THR A 130 1.50 8.91 11.28
C THR A 130 0.58 9.34 12.39
N ILE A 131 0.53 10.61 12.80
CA ILE A 131 -0.52 11.15 13.67
C ILE A 131 -0.67 12.64 13.37
N ASP A 132 -1.49 12.99 12.40
CA ASP A 132 -2.09 14.32 12.37
C ASP A 132 -3.56 14.14 12.75
N THR A 133 -3.94 14.68 13.90
CA THR A 133 -5.29 14.60 14.47
C THR A 133 -6.39 15.07 13.51
N ARG A 134 -6.03 15.80 12.44
CA ARG A 134 -6.94 16.26 11.40
C ARG A 134 -7.41 15.16 10.44
N TYR A 135 -6.80 13.97 10.44
CA TYR A 135 -7.17 12.84 9.56
C TYR A 135 -7.74 11.62 10.31
N SER A 136 -7.97 11.71 11.62
CA SER A 136 -8.59 10.63 12.43
C SER A 136 -9.96 10.20 11.88
N SER A 137 -10.72 11.16 11.37
CA SER A 137 -12.05 10.96 10.77
C SER A 137 -12.05 10.16 9.47
N ILE A 138 -10.91 10.02 8.78
CA ILE A 138 -10.78 9.17 7.57
C ILE A 138 -10.68 7.68 7.93
N CYS A 139 -10.20 7.36 9.14
CA CYS A 139 -10.06 5.97 9.61
C CYS A 139 -11.31 5.40 10.28
N GLY A 140 -12.43 6.14 10.30
CA GLY A 140 -13.69 5.67 10.90
C GLY A 140 -13.74 5.78 12.43
N TYR A 141 -12.71 6.35 13.06
CA TYR A 141 -12.79 6.72 14.48
C TYR A 141 -13.33 8.14 14.56
N THR A 142 -14.56 8.26 15.07
CA THR A 142 -15.02 9.56 15.56
C THR A 142 -14.20 9.92 16.80
N GLU A 143 -13.89 11.20 17.03
CA GLU A 143 -13.12 11.68 18.20
C GLU A 143 -13.66 11.18 19.55
N THR A 144 -14.87 10.64 19.57
CA THR A 144 -15.53 10.00 20.70
C THR A 144 -14.88 8.70 21.20
N ASP A 145 -14.16 7.95 20.36
CA ASP A 145 -13.59 6.64 20.76
C ASP A 145 -12.26 6.74 21.50
N LEU A 146 -11.60 7.92 21.50
CA LEU A 146 -10.32 8.14 22.17
C LEU A 146 -10.47 8.56 23.64
N THR A 147 -11.69 8.70 24.15
CA THR A 147 -11.97 9.20 25.52
C THR A 147 -12.72 8.24 26.44
N GLU A 148 -12.90 6.96 26.08
CA GLU A 148 -13.36 5.94 27.03
C GLU A 148 -12.26 4.93 27.35
N SER A 149 -12.16 4.63 28.65
CA SER A 149 -10.97 4.27 29.42
C SER A 149 -10.44 2.84 29.28
#